data_AF-A0A7V9NLE2-F1
#
_entry.id   AF-A0A7V9NLE2-F1
#
_cell.length_a   1.000
_cell.length_b   1.000
_cell.length_c   1.000
_cell.angle_alpha   90.00
_cell.angle_beta   90.00
_cell.angle_gamma   90.00
#
_symmetry.space_group_name_H-M   'P 1'
#
loop_
_entity.id
_entity.type
_entity.pdbx_description
1 polymer ?
#
loop_
_entity_poly.entity_id
_entity_poly.type
_entity_poly.pdbx_seq_one_letter_code
_entity_poly.pdbx_strand_id
1 'polypeptide(L)' 'NTLNYIDLDIDIIVWNDYRCEILDVDEFEENTKKYNYSEQLVKKTKNSLAQLLKLIDNRQFPFNEKFNFDTFNNKN' A
#
# COMPACT_ATOMS: atom_id res chain seq x y z
N ASN A 1 2.62 -25.31 2.90
CA ASN A 1 1.90 -24.08 3.25
C ASN A 1 1.98 -23.16 2.04
N THR A 2 0.84 -22.78 1.46
CA THR A 2 0.79 -21.95 0.25
C THR A 2 0.28 -20.57 0.63
N LEU A 3 1.04 -19.54 0.29
CA LEU A 3 0.61 -18.15 0.45
C LEU A 3 -0.14 -17.73 -0.81
N ASN A 4 -1.41 -17.34 -0.67
CA ASN A 4 -2.21 -16.80 -1.76
C ASN A 4 -2.37 -15.30 -1.53
N TYR A 5 -2.06 -14.50 -2.54
CA TYR A 5 -2.30 -13.06 -2.57
C TYR A 5 -3.31 -12.73 -3.66
N ILE A 6 -4.14 -11.73 -3.39
CA ILE A 6 -4.99 -11.08 -4.39
C ILE A 6 -4.46 -9.66 -4.54
N ASP A 7 -4.28 -9.22 -5.77
CA ASP A 7 -4.08 -7.80 -6.04
C ASP A 7 -5.41 -7.07 -5.81
N LEU A 8 -5.33 -5.90 -5.20
CA LEU A 8 -6.49 -5.07 -4.90
C LEU A 8 -6.39 -3.71 -5.59
N ASP A 9 -5.35 -3.51 -6.40
CA ASP A 9 -5.18 -2.34 -7.26
C ASP A 9 -5.14 -1.00 -6.50
N ILE A 10 -4.85 -0.99 -5.18
CA ILE A 10 -4.66 0.26 -4.41
C ILE A 10 -3.16 0.46 -4.19
N ASP A 11 -2.63 1.52 -4.81
CA ASP A 11 -1.25 1.94 -4.65
C ASP A 11 -1.10 3.19 -3.78
N ILE A 12 0.06 3.30 -3.12
CA ILE A 12 0.45 4.49 -2.38
C ILE A 12 1.82 4.95 -2.90
N ILE A 13 1.87 6.15 -3.48
CA ILE A 13 3.14 6.81 -3.77
C ILE A 13 3.56 7.59 -2.53
N VAL A 14 4.81 7.40 -2.09
CA VAL A 14 5.42 8.14 -0.98
C VAL A 14 6.66 8.87 -1.50
N TRP A 15 6.68 10.19 -1.41
CA TRP A 15 7.84 11.00 -1.78
C TRP A 15 8.85 11.09 -0.64
N ASN A 16 10.09 11.47 -0.97
CA ASN A 16 11.18 11.63 0.01
C ASN A 16 10.90 12.67 1.11
N ASP A 17 9.94 13.58 0.88
CA ASP A 17 9.47 14.58 1.83
C ASP A 17 8.23 14.11 2.63
N TYR A 18 7.89 12.82 2.54
CA TYR A 18 6.75 12.17 3.21
C TYR A 18 5.37 12.60 2.73
N ARG A 19 5.27 13.42 1.68
CA ARG A 19 3.99 13.53 0.96
C ARG A 19 3.58 12.14 0.47
N CYS A 20 2.29 11.87 0.45
CA CYS A 20 1.76 10.65 -0.14
C CYS A 20 0.49 10.91 -0.93
N GLU A 21 0.27 10.08 -1.94
CA GLU A 21 -0.90 10.07 -2.79
C GLU A 21 -1.39 8.63 -2.89
N ILE A 22 -2.70 8.45 -2.78
CA ILE A 22 -3.37 7.16 -2.93
C ILE A 22 -3.88 7.11 -4.37
N LEU A 23 -3.49 6.09 -5.10
CA LEU A 23 -3.87 5.90 -6.50
C LEU A 23 -4.92 4.80 -6.64
N ASP A 24 -5.61 4.82 -7.78
CA ASP A 24 -6.49 3.74 -8.26
C ASP A 24 -7.63 3.35 -7.30
N VAL A 25 -8.04 4.30 -6.44
CA VAL A 25 -9.19 4.15 -5.53
C VAL A 25 -10.48 3.88 -6.31
N ASP A 26 -10.67 4.56 -7.43
CA ASP A 26 -11.86 4.40 -8.27
C ASP A 26 -11.91 2.98 -8.89
N GLU A 27 -10.76 2.46 -9.34
CA GLU A 27 -10.65 1.10 -9.87
C GLU A 27 -10.94 0.05 -8.79
N PHE A 28 -10.41 0.23 -7.57
CA PHE A 28 -10.75 -0.63 -6.44
C PHE A 28 -12.26 -0.64 -6.14
N GLU A 29 -12.93 0.53 -6.21
CA GLU A 29 -14.37 0.61 -6.01
C GLU A 29 -15.17 -0.08 -7.11
N GLU A 30 -14.72 0.01 -8.36
CA GLU A 30 -15.29 -0.70 -9.50
C GLU A 30 -15.09 -2.21 -9.37
N ASN A 31 -13.87 -2.66 -9.07
CA ASN A 31 -13.53 -4.07 -8.90
C ASN A 31 -14.25 -4.70 -7.71
N THR A 32 -14.43 -3.95 -6.62
CA THR A 32 -15.28 -4.36 -5.47
C THR A 32 -16.68 -4.74 -5.92
N LYS A 33 -17.30 -3.95 -6.79
CA LYS A 33 -18.65 -4.20 -7.33
C LYS A 33 -18.63 -5.33 -8.37
N LYS A 34 -17.68 -5.30 -9.30
CA LYS A 34 -17.56 -6.24 -10.43
C LYS A 34 -17.30 -7.67 -9.99
N TYR A 35 -16.44 -7.85 -8.99
CA TYR A 35 -16.04 -9.17 -8.48
C TYR A 35 -16.70 -9.53 -7.15
N ASN A 36 -17.62 -8.70 -6.66
CA ASN A 36 -18.38 -8.92 -5.43
C ASN A 36 -17.46 -9.21 -4.23
N TYR A 37 -16.49 -8.33 -3.99
CA TYR A 37 -15.62 -8.43 -2.82
C TYR A 37 -16.45 -8.43 -1.54
N SER A 38 -16.10 -9.31 -0.60
CA SER A 38 -16.80 -9.37 0.67
C SER A 38 -16.61 -8.08 1.47
N GLU A 39 -17.61 -7.69 2.25
CA GLU A 39 -17.50 -6.53 3.15
C GLU A 39 -16.30 -6.65 4.09
N GLN A 40 -15.99 -7.88 4.52
CA GLN A 40 -14.83 -8.15 5.37
C GLN A 40 -13.51 -7.84 4.65
N LEU A 41 -13.40 -8.20 3.36
CA LEU A 41 -12.23 -7.90 2.55
C LEU A 41 -12.07 -6.38 2.40
N VAL A 42 -13.14 -5.69 1.95
CA VAL A 42 -13.13 -4.22 1.79
C VAL A 42 -12.75 -3.52 3.09
N LYS A 43 -13.29 -3.96 4.23
CA LYS A 43 -12.97 -3.42 5.55
C LYS A 43 -11.50 -3.65 5.93
N LYS A 44 -10.97 -4.85 5.68
CA LYS A 44 -9.55 -5.15 5.93
C LYS A 44 -8.65 -4.26 5.08
N THR A 45 -8.95 -4.10 3.80
CA THR A 45 -8.19 -3.25 2.88
C THR A 45 -8.14 -1.81 3.36
N LYS A 46 -9.29 -1.21 3.67
CA LYS A 46 -9.38 0.16 4.20
C LYS A 46 -8.62 0.33 5.52
N ASN A 47 -8.68 -0.67 6.41
CA ASN A 47 -7.94 -0.65 7.67
C ASN A 47 -6.42 -0.77 7.47
N SER A 48 -5.97 -1.56 6.51
CA SER A 48 -4.55 -1.68 6.16
C SER A 48 -4.01 -0.38 5.56
N LEU A 49 -4.76 0.23 4.64
CA LEU A 49 -4.45 1.53 4.06
C LEU A 49 -4.32 2.60 5.16
N ALA A 50 -5.29 2.69 6.08
CA ALA A 50 -5.23 3.62 7.19
C ALA A 50 -4.02 3.39 8.12
N GLN A 51 -3.57 2.14 8.29
CA GLN A 51 -2.37 1.83 9.05
C GLN A 51 -1.11 2.27 8.31
N LEU A 52 -1.00 2.01 7.02
CA LEU A 52 0.14 2.45 6.20
C LEU A 52 0.27 3.98 6.21
N LEU A 53 -0.84 4.71 6.04
CA LEU A 53 -0.85 6.17 6.11
C LEU A 53 -0.37 6.67 7.48
N LYS A 54 -0.75 6.02 8.58
CA LYS A 54 -0.23 6.34 9.92
C LYS A 54 1.27 6.07 10.05
N LEU A 55 1.78 4.98 9.46
CA LEU A 55 3.21 4.68 9.49
C LEU A 55 4.00 5.73 8.69
N ILE A 56 3.49 6.18 7.55
CA ILE A 56 4.08 7.26 6.73
C ILE A 56 4.10 8.57 7.52
N ASP A 57 2.95 8.98 8.06
CA ASP A 57 2.78 10.24 8.80
C ASP A 57 3.68 10.30 10.05
N ASN A 58 3.76 9.20 10.78
CA ASN A 58 4.64 9.08 11.95
C ASN A 58 6.11 8.80 11.60
N ARG A 59 6.45 8.67 10.32
CA ARG A 59 7.80 8.29 9.84
C ARG A 59 8.33 7.06 10.55
N GLN A 60 7.49 6.03 10.62
CA GLN A 60 7.79 4.75 11.23
C GLN A 60 8.22 3.73 10.17
N PHE A 61 8.94 2.68 10.58
CA PHE A 61 9.33 1.60 9.68
C PHE A 61 8.11 1.05 8.91
N PRO A 62 8.22 0.82 7.58
CA PRO A 62 9.44 0.90 6.75
C PRO A 62 9.77 2.31 6.18
N PHE A 63 9.00 3.35 6.53
CA PHE A 63 9.15 4.70 5.98
C PHE A 63 10.12 5.59 6.78
N ASN A 64 10.68 5.11 7.89
CA ASN A 64 11.62 5.85 8.73
C ASN A 64 13.04 5.94 8.15
N GLU A 65 13.38 5.10 7.17
CA GLU A 65 14.69 5.08 6.54
C GLU A 65 14.64 5.75 5.16
N LYS A 66 15.65 6.57 4.86
CA LYS A 66 15.83 7.04 3.48
C LYS A 66 16.20 5.82 2.63
N PHE A 67 15.34 5.47 1.69
CA PHE A 67 15.64 4.43 0.72
C PHE A 67 16.84 4.89 -0.14
N ASN A 68 18.04 4.39 0.16
CA ASN A 68 19.22 4.63 -0.66
C ASN A 68 19.23 3.62 -1.81
N PHE A 69 18.94 4.11 -3.02
CA PHE A 69 18.96 3.32 -4.24
C PHE A 69 20.34 2.67 -4.48
N ASP A 70 21.42 3.32 -4.05
CA ASP A 70 22.81 2.85 -4.21
C ASP A 70 23.11 1.56 -3.41
N THR A 71 22.43 1.33 -2.29
CA THR A 71 22.59 0.11 -1.47
C THR A 71 21.91 -1.12 -2.08
N PHE A 72 20.92 -0.94 -2.98
CA PHE A 72 20.22 -2.05 -3.62
C PHE A 72 20.96 -2.61 -4.84
N ASN A 73 21.72 -1.77 -5.56
CA ASN A 73 22.41 -2.17 -6.81
C ASN A 73 23.85 -2.66 -6.64
N ASN A 74 24.44 -2.55 -5.44
CA ASN A 74 25.82 -2.97 -5.17
C ASN A 74 25.94 -4.38 -4.55
N LYS A 75 24.91 -5.22 -4.70
CA LYS A 75 25.04 -6.67 -4.50
C LYS A 75 25.08 -7.36 -5.87
N ASN A 76 26.20 -7.21 -6.58
CA ASN A 76 26.63 -8.06 -7.69
C ASN A 76 28.02 -8.61 -7.38
#